data_AF-A0A356M2H2-F1
#
_entry.id   AF-A0A356M2H2-F1
#
_cell.length_a   1.000
_cell.length_b   1.000
_cell.length_c   1.000
_cell.angle_alpha   90.00
_cell.angle_beta   90.00
_cell.angle_gamma   90.00
#
_symmetry.space_group_name_H-M   'P 1'
#
loop_
_entity.id
_entity.type
_entity.pdbx_description
1 polymer ?
#
loop_
_entity_poly.entity_id
_entity_poly.type
_entity_poly.pdbx_seq_one_letter_code
_entity_poly.pdbx_strand_id
1 'polypeptide(L)'
;MNGSLTIHAPCYRGALIAVAVDGRPAGRTVFSPYDLKIDGLTAGKHEIELNLYGNRVNTFGAVHNCDPSRTWFGPDAWRTSDDAWSYEYQLHPTGILKTPWIG
;
A
#
# COMPACT_ATOMS: atom_id res chain seq x y z
N MET A 1 5.07 -15.50 30.09
CA MET A 1 5.78 -15.77 28.82
C MET A 1 5.33 -14.70 27.84
N ASN A 2 6.27 -14.09 27.12
CA ASN A 2 5.93 -13.12 26.08
C ASN A 2 5.72 -13.88 24.76
N GLY A 3 4.68 -13.51 24.00
CA GLY A 3 4.36 -14.07 22.70
C GLY A 3 5.03 -13.31 21.55
N SER A 4 4.85 -13.86 20.35
CA SER A 4 5.22 -13.22 19.09
C SER A 4 4.02 -13.18 18.16
N LEU A 5 3.95 -12.17 17.32
CA LEU A 5 2.94 -11.99 16.28
C LEU A 5 3.63 -11.80 14.93
N THR A 6 3.10 -12.41 13.88
CA THR A 6 3.52 -12.15 12.50
C THR A 6 2.37 -11.52 11.74
N ILE A 7 2.67 -10.41 11.07
CA ILE A 7 1.74 -9.74 10.15
C ILE A 7 2.22 -10.02 8.73
N HIS A 8 1.35 -10.56 7.88
CA HIS A 8 1.59 -10.82 6.47
C HIS A 8 0.64 -9.97 5.62
N ALA A 9 1.18 -8.98 4.90
CA ALA A 9 0.40 -7.99 4.14
C ALA A 9 0.89 -7.81 2.69
N PRO A 10 0.80 -8.85 1.84
CA PRO A 10 1.39 -8.81 0.49
C PRO A 10 0.58 -8.00 -0.53
N CYS A 11 -0.70 -7.74 -0.27
CA CYS A 11 -1.60 -7.12 -1.23
C CYS A 11 -1.90 -5.67 -0.83
N TYR A 12 -0.95 -4.77 -1.12
CA TYR A 12 -1.15 -3.33 -0.97
C TYR A 12 -0.68 -2.57 -2.22
N ARG A 13 -1.13 -1.31 -2.33
CA ARG A 13 -0.69 -0.33 -3.33
C ARG A 13 -0.32 0.97 -2.63
N GLY A 14 0.98 1.13 -2.42
CA GLY A 14 1.60 2.24 -1.71
C GLY A 14 3.12 2.06 -1.69
N ALA A 15 3.82 2.86 -0.92
CA ALA A 15 5.27 2.77 -0.75
C ALA A 15 5.68 1.74 0.32
N LEU A 16 5.07 1.80 1.50
CA LEU A 16 5.38 0.92 2.63
C LEU A 16 4.23 0.84 3.63
N ILE A 17 4.19 -0.24 4.41
CA ILE A 17 3.31 -0.35 5.58
C ILE A 17 4.17 -0.21 6.83
N ALA A 18 3.84 0.75 7.70
CA ALA A 18 4.36 0.82 9.06
C ALA A 18 3.34 0.23 10.03
N VAL A 19 3.84 -0.51 11.02
CA VAL A 19 3.01 -1.15 12.04
C VAL A 19 3.29 -0.52 13.39
N ALA A 20 2.24 -0.27 14.15
CA ALA A 20 2.32 0.02 15.58
C ALA A 20 1.51 -1.00 16.38
N VAL A 21 1.96 -1.27 17.61
CA VAL A 21 1.23 -2.07 18.59
C VAL A 21 0.94 -1.20 19.81
N ASP A 22 -0.33 -1.11 20.18
CA ASP A 22 -0.82 -0.26 21.27
C ASP A 22 -0.31 1.20 21.16
N GLY A 23 -0.34 1.75 19.95
CA GLY A 23 0.13 3.11 19.63
C GLY A 23 1.66 3.28 19.58
N ARG A 24 2.44 2.21 19.75
CA ARG A 24 3.92 2.25 19.70
C ARG A 24 4.46 1.65 18.42
N PRO A 25 5.38 2.32 17.70
CA PRO A 25 5.99 1.77 16.49
C PRO A 25 6.63 0.39 16.72
N ALA A 26 6.27 -0.58 15.89
CA ALA A 26 6.72 -1.97 15.99
C ALA A 26 7.52 -2.45 14.76
N GLY A 27 7.45 -1.72 13.65
CA GLY A 27 8.28 -2.01 12.48
C GLY A 27 7.65 -1.55 11.17
N ARG A 28 8.25 -1.99 10.05
CA ARG A 28 7.80 -1.68 8.70
C ARG A 28 7.99 -2.89 7.80
N THR A 29 7.11 -3.06 6.81
CA THR A 29 7.26 -4.08 5.76
C THR A 29 7.12 -3.46 4.37
N VAL A 30 8.02 -3.87 3.47
CA VAL A 30 8.20 -3.29 2.11
C VAL A 30 8.62 -4.34 1.09
N PHE A 31 9.31 -5.40 1.52
CA PHE A 31 9.86 -6.42 0.64
C PHE A 31 9.15 -7.75 0.84
N SER A 32 9.04 -8.51 -0.24
CA SER A 32 8.58 -9.90 -0.21
C SER A 32 9.34 -10.70 0.86
N PRO A 33 8.65 -11.52 1.67
CA PRO A 33 7.25 -11.94 1.57
C PRO A 33 6.21 -10.96 2.16
N TYR A 34 6.61 -9.74 2.52
CA TYR A 34 5.76 -8.72 3.17
C TYR A 34 5.32 -9.11 4.58
N ASP A 35 6.22 -9.81 5.27
CA ASP A 35 6.07 -10.20 6.66
C ASP A 35 6.69 -9.18 7.59
N LEU A 36 6.10 -9.01 8.76
CA LEU A 36 6.70 -8.35 9.91
C LEU A 36 6.45 -9.19 11.15
N LYS A 37 7.53 -9.69 11.75
CA LYS A 37 7.50 -10.39 13.03
C LYS A 37 7.72 -9.40 14.18
N ILE A 38 6.87 -9.48 15.19
CA ILE A 38 6.89 -8.64 16.40
C ILE A 38 6.99 -9.57 17.60
N ASP A 39 8.08 -9.48 18.33
CA ASP A 39 8.34 -10.29 19.52
C ASP A 39 8.07 -9.50 20.80
N GLY A 40 7.95 -10.20 21.93
CA GLY A 40 7.89 -9.57 23.25
C GLY A 40 6.51 -9.07 23.67
N LEU A 41 5.44 -9.55 23.02
CA LEU A 41 4.07 -9.16 23.34
C LEU A 41 3.61 -9.82 24.63
N THR A 42 2.96 -9.06 25.50
CA THR A 42 2.35 -9.59 26.73
C THR A 42 1.11 -10.41 26.41
N ALA A 43 0.67 -11.26 27.34
CA ALA A 43 -0.62 -11.93 27.18
C ALA A 43 -1.75 -10.91 27.32
N GLY A 44 -2.69 -10.92 26.38
CA GLY A 44 -3.84 -10.02 26.42
C GLY A 44 -4.33 -9.61 25.03
N LYS A 45 -5.18 -8.58 25.02
CA LYS A 45 -5.62 -7.93 23.78
C LYS A 45 -4.64 -6.82 23.44
N HIS A 46 -4.23 -6.78 22.18
CA HIS A 46 -3.37 -5.74 21.63
C HIS A 46 -4.06 -5.10 20.43
N GLU A 47 -3.87 -3.80 20.26
CA GLU A 47 -4.31 -3.08 19.07
C GLU A 47 -3.17 -3.03 18.06
N ILE A 48 -3.44 -3.45 16.83
CA ILE A 48 -2.48 -3.42 15.72
C ILE A 48 -2.91 -2.36 14.72
N GLU A 49 -2.09 -1.32 14.59
CA GLU A 49 -2.32 -0.25 13.63
C GLU A 49 -1.44 -0.46 12.40
N LEU A 50 -2.04 -0.40 11.21
CA LEU A 50 -1.32 -0.46 9.94
C LEU A 50 -1.43 0.89 9.22
N ASN A 51 -0.29 1.57 9.10
CA ASN A 51 -0.17 2.85 8.40
C ASN A 51 0.43 2.62 7.02
N LEU A 52 -0.40 2.70 5.98
CA LEU A 52 0.08 2.65 4.60
C LEU A 52 0.51 4.04 4.12
N TYR A 53 1.75 4.15 3.69
CA TYR A 53 2.22 5.34 2.97
C TYR A 53 1.83 5.22 1.51
N GLY A 54 1.02 6.15 1.02
CA GLY A 54 0.58 6.19 -0.38
C GLY A 54 1.73 6.43 -1.36
N ASN A 55 1.42 6.39 -2.64
CA ASN A 55 2.32 6.80 -3.71
C ASN A 55 1.69 7.92 -4.54
N ARG A 56 2.40 8.39 -5.58
CA ARG A 56 1.99 9.55 -6.36
C ARG A 56 1.02 9.25 -7.50
N VAL A 57 0.67 7.99 -7.74
CA VAL A 57 0.00 7.58 -9.00
C VAL A 57 -1.33 8.30 -9.20
N ASN A 58 -2.14 8.44 -8.15
CA ASN A 58 -3.44 9.11 -8.21
C ASN A 58 -3.38 10.60 -7.83
N THR A 59 -2.20 11.13 -7.49
CA THR A 59 -2.03 12.54 -7.06
C THR A 59 -1.32 13.38 -8.12
N PHE A 60 -0.29 12.82 -8.75
CA PHE A 60 0.55 13.49 -9.74
C PHE A 60 0.78 12.63 -11.00
N GLY A 61 0.14 11.46 -11.10
CA GLY A 61 0.23 10.62 -12.29
C GLY A 61 -0.63 11.13 -13.44
N ALA A 62 -0.54 10.42 -14.57
CA ALA A 62 -1.34 10.70 -15.76
C ALA A 62 -2.78 10.20 -15.60
N VAL A 63 -3.52 10.77 -14.65
CA VAL A 63 -4.87 10.30 -14.25
C VAL A 63 -5.93 10.43 -15.35
N HIS A 64 -5.65 11.17 -16.42
CA HIS A 64 -6.53 11.30 -17.58
C HIS A 64 -6.23 10.29 -18.68
N ASN A 65 -5.14 9.52 -18.54
CA ASN A 65 -4.77 8.53 -19.52
C ASN A 65 -5.66 7.29 -19.36
N CYS A 66 -6.39 6.92 -20.41
CA CYS A 66 -7.27 5.76 -20.41
C CYS A 66 -6.71 4.55 -21.19
N ASP A 67 -5.43 4.56 -21.58
CA ASP A 67 -4.75 3.39 -22.15
C ASP A 67 -4.25 2.46 -21.02
N PRO A 68 -4.94 1.34 -20.76
CA PRO A 68 -4.57 0.44 -19.66
C PRO A 68 -3.30 -0.38 -19.96
N SER A 69 -2.84 -0.40 -21.22
CA SER A 69 -1.67 -1.17 -21.65
C SER A 69 -0.35 -0.41 -21.41
N ARG A 70 -0.44 0.88 -21.09
CA ARG A 70 0.71 1.76 -20.97
C ARG A 70 1.50 1.47 -19.69
N THR A 71 2.73 0.98 -19.86
CA THR A 71 3.65 0.62 -18.77
C THR A 71 4.74 1.65 -18.53
N TRP A 72 4.88 2.63 -19.42
CA TRP A 72 5.86 3.71 -19.34
C TRP A 72 5.16 5.07 -19.34
N PHE A 73 5.51 5.91 -18.36
CA PHE A 73 4.87 7.21 -18.13
C PHE A 73 5.83 8.34 -18.51
N GLY A 74 5.99 8.56 -19.81
CA GLY A 74 6.65 9.74 -20.38
C GLY A 74 5.65 10.77 -20.91
N PRO A 75 6.11 11.81 -21.62
CA PRO A 75 5.27 12.95 -22.05
C PRO A 75 3.96 12.56 -22.73
N ASP A 76 3.95 11.47 -23.50
CA ASP A 76 2.75 11.01 -24.20
C ASP A 76 1.64 10.53 -23.26
N ALA A 77 1.95 10.18 -22.01
CA ALA A 77 0.93 9.81 -21.04
C ALA A 77 0.07 11.01 -20.60
N TRP A 78 0.57 12.24 -20.73
CA TRP A 78 -0.12 13.48 -20.36
C TRP A 78 -0.74 14.22 -21.54
N ARG A 79 -0.85 13.60 -22.72
CA ARG A 79 -1.59 14.19 -23.85
C ARG A 79 -3.03 14.43 -23.46
N THR A 80 -3.60 15.53 -23.97
CA THR A 80 -4.96 15.98 -23.66
C THR A 80 -5.89 15.87 -24.87
N SER A 81 -5.59 14.95 -25.77
CA SER A 81 -6.30 14.72 -27.03
C SER A 81 -6.29 13.24 -27.38
N ASP A 82 -7.13 12.88 -28.36
CA ASP A 82 -7.20 11.54 -28.95
C ASP A 82 -7.70 10.45 -27.98
N ASP A 83 -7.75 9.22 -28.47
CA ASP A 83 -8.45 8.10 -27.82
C ASP A 83 -7.87 7.69 -26.47
N ALA A 84 -6.62 8.07 -26.17
CA ALA A 84 -5.93 7.75 -24.92
C ALA A 84 -6.18 8.78 -23.81
N TRP A 85 -6.97 9.83 -24.06
CA TRP A 85 -7.29 10.87 -23.09
C TRP A 85 -8.79 10.89 -22.75
N SER A 86 -9.08 11.14 -21.46
CA SER A 86 -10.43 11.31 -20.93
C SER A 86 -10.44 12.48 -19.95
N TYR A 87 -11.57 13.22 -19.90
CA TYR A 87 -11.75 14.28 -18.89
C TYR A 87 -11.89 13.67 -17.48
N GLU A 88 -12.46 12.48 -17.38
CA GLU A 88 -12.60 11.72 -16.16
C GLU A 88 -11.26 11.19 -15.64
N TYR A 89 -11.18 10.97 -14.32
CA TYR A 89 -10.02 10.35 -13.70
C TYR A 89 -10.08 8.83 -13.80
N GLN A 90 -9.09 8.27 -14.47
CA GLN A 90 -8.76 6.85 -14.53
C GLN A 90 -7.85 6.50 -13.35
N LEU A 91 -8.44 6.38 -12.16
CA LEU A 91 -7.70 6.14 -10.92
C LEU A 91 -7.24 4.68 -10.80
N HIS A 92 -6.07 4.48 -10.20
CA HIS A 92 -5.55 3.15 -9.87
C HIS A 92 -5.97 2.71 -8.46
N PRO A 93 -6.11 1.40 -8.20
CA PRO A 93 -6.26 0.89 -6.85
C PRO A 93 -5.14 1.38 -5.93
N THR A 94 -5.51 1.90 -4.76
CA THR A 94 -4.60 2.37 -3.72
C THR A 94 -5.09 1.87 -2.36
N GLY A 95 -4.18 1.64 -1.42
CA GLY A 95 -4.55 1.13 -0.09
C GLY A 95 -4.05 -0.27 0.23
N ILE A 96 -4.46 -0.78 1.39
CA ILE A 96 -4.34 -2.19 1.76
C ILE A 96 -5.53 -2.89 1.11
N LEU A 97 -5.27 -3.66 0.05
CA LEU A 97 -6.30 -4.17 -0.86
C LEU A 97 -6.87 -5.53 -0.42
N LYS A 98 -6.23 -6.17 0.55
CA LYS A 98 -6.67 -7.42 1.17
C LYS A 98 -6.40 -7.34 2.65
N THR A 99 -7.32 -7.85 3.47
CA THR A 99 -7.10 -8.06 4.90
C THR A 99 -5.77 -8.76 5.16
N PRO A 100 -4.84 -8.16 5.92
CA PRO A 100 -3.61 -8.80 6.33
C PRO A 100 -3.88 -10.09 7.11
N TRP A 101 -3.02 -11.09 6.94
CA TRP A 101 -3.02 -12.24 7.84
C TRP A 101 -2.21 -11.90 9.09
N ILE A 102 -2.70 -12.36 10.24
CA ILE A 102 -2.11 -12.12 11.56
C ILE A 102 -2.12 -13.46 12.31
N GLY A 103 -0.96 -13.91 12.79
CA GLY A 103 -0.83 -15.16 13.56
C GLY A 103 0.50 -15.39 14.23
#